data_AF-A0A741I854-F1
#
_entry.id   AF-A0A741I854-F1
#
_cell.length_a   1.000
_cell.length_b   1.000
_cell.length_c   1.000
_cell.angle_alpha   90.00
_cell.angle_beta   90.00
_cell.angle_gamma   90.00
#
_symmetry.space_group_name_H-M   'P 1'
#
loop_
_entity.id
_entity.type
_entity.pdbx_description
1 polymer ?
#
loop_
_entity_poly.entity_id
_entity_poly.type
_entity_poly.pdbx_seq_one_letter_code
_entity_poly.pdbx_strand_id
1 'polypeptide(L)'
;RARCLSYLFENAYKKLITREMISHAVWGERSQFVSDANLTQLLYLLRRDLQQIGLFELFVTLPRQGIKIDERFIIDAADIPPQAIQHHTHRCNKIISIGIPTLFLLIVLFFLAPFI
;
A
#
# COMPACT_ATOMS: atom_id res chain seq x y z
N ARG A 1 -9.35 -0.40 18.24
CA ARG A 1 -8.04 -0.79 17.67
C ARG A 1 -8.17 -2.00 16.75
N ALA A 2 -8.60 -3.17 17.24
CA ALA A 2 -8.82 -4.37 16.41
C ALA A 2 -9.72 -4.13 15.17
N ARG A 3 -10.85 -3.42 15.31
CA ARG A 3 -11.72 -3.05 14.18
C ARG A 3 -11.00 -2.24 13.09
N CYS A 4 -10.15 -1.30 13.49
CA CYS A 4 -9.37 -0.49 12.54
C CYS A 4 -8.39 -1.38 11.77
N LEU A 5 -7.67 -2.27 12.47
CA LEU A 5 -6.74 -3.19 11.85
C LEU A 5 -7.43 -4.16 10.87
N SER A 6 -8.54 -4.78 11.30
CA SER A 6 -9.35 -5.68 10.44
C SER A 6 -9.78 -4.96 9.16
N TYR A 7 -10.33 -3.76 9.30
CA TYR A 7 -10.76 -2.97 8.15
C TYR A 7 -9.60 -2.61 7.21
N LEU A 8 -8.43 -2.27 7.75
CA LEU A 8 -7.24 -2.01 6.95
C LEU A 8 -6.79 -3.24 6.15
N PHE A 9 -6.87 -4.43 6.74
CA PHE A 9 -6.52 -5.69 6.08
C PHE A 9 -7.55 -6.09 5.01
N GLU A 10 -8.83 -6.01 5.32
CA GLU A 10 -9.92 -6.25 4.36
C GLU A 10 -9.83 -5.32 3.14
N ASN A 11 -9.27 -4.12 3.31
CA ASN A 11 -9.12 -3.11 2.26
C ASN A 11 -7.67 -2.94 1.79
N ALA A 12 -6.78 -3.90 2.09
CA ALA A 12 -5.36 -3.78 1.80
C ALA A 12 -5.05 -3.64 0.31
N TYR A 13 -5.90 -4.19 -0.55
CA TYR A 13 -5.81 -4.07 -2.01
C TYR A 13 -6.06 -2.65 -2.53
N LYS A 14 -6.64 -1.75 -1.72
CA LYS A 14 -6.93 -0.38 -2.14
C LYS A 14 -5.68 0.49 -2.13
N LYS A 15 -5.48 1.23 -3.22
CA LYS A 15 -4.40 2.24 -3.33
C LYS A 15 -4.54 3.38 -2.32
N LEU A 16 -5.76 3.65 -1.85
CA LEU A 16 -6.07 4.67 -0.85
C LEU A 16 -7.28 4.22 -0.04
N ILE A 17 -7.13 4.23 1.27
CA ILE A 17 -8.20 4.07 2.26
C ILE A 17 -8.38 5.46 2.89
N THR A 18 -9.51 6.12 2.64
CA THR A 18 -9.69 7.51 3.09
C THR A 18 -9.96 7.59 4.60
N ARG A 19 -9.77 8.78 5.17
CA ARG A 19 -10.01 9.01 6.61
C ARG A 19 -11.46 8.75 6.99
N GLU A 20 -12.39 9.15 6.13
CA GLU A 20 -13.84 9.00 6.31
C GLU A 20 -14.21 7.52 6.34
N MET A 21 -13.65 6.73 5.41
CA MET A 21 -13.83 5.28 5.37
C MET A 21 -13.36 4.61 6.66
N ILE A 22 -12.18 4.97 7.17
CA ILE A 22 -11.64 4.40 8.41
C ILE A 22 -12.50 4.84 9.60
N SER A 23 -12.87 6.13 9.65
CA SER A 23 -13.68 6.68 10.74
C SER A 23 -15.04 5.97 10.82
N HIS A 24 -15.71 5.83 9.69
CA HIS A 24 -16.97 5.10 9.59
C HIS A 24 -16.82 3.62 9.95
N ALA A 25 -15.76 2.94 9.51
CA ALA A 25 -15.53 1.55 9.86
C ALA A 25 -15.29 1.33 11.37
N VAL A 26 -14.66 2.29 12.05
CA VAL A 26 -14.34 2.18 13.48
C VAL A 26 -15.52 2.58 14.36
N TRP A 27 -16.20 3.67 14.01
CA TRP A 27 -17.21 4.32 14.86
C TRP A 27 -18.64 4.25 14.30
N GLY A 28 -18.85 3.74 13.08
CA GLY A 28 -20.15 3.69 12.40
C GLY A 28 -20.76 5.08 12.28
N GLU A 29 -22.07 5.19 12.49
CA GLU A 29 -22.81 6.45 12.53
C GLU A 29 -22.24 7.49 13.51
N ARG A 30 -21.50 7.06 14.54
CA ARG A 30 -20.87 7.99 15.48
C ARG A 30 -19.67 8.72 14.87
N SER A 31 -19.17 8.30 13.71
CA SER A 31 -18.04 8.92 13.03
C SER A 31 -18.26 10.41 12.75
N GLN A 32 -19.51 10.83 12.55
CA GLN A 32 -19.87 12.24 12.32
C GLN A 32 -19.57 13.16 13.52
N PHE A 33 -19.48 12.59 14.73
CA PHE A 33 -19.19 13.32 15.96
C PHE A 33 -17.73 13.14 16.42
N VAL A 34 -16.96 12.30 15.72
CA VAL A 34 -15.58 11.99 16.10
C VAL A 34 -14.62 12.88 15.32
N SER A 35 -13.75 13.57 16.05
CA SER A 35 -12.78 14.49 15.45
C SER A 35 -11.69 13.74 14.68
N ASP A 36 -11.07 14.46 13.75
CA ASP A 36 -9.88 14.02 13.03
C ASP A 36 -8.67 13.72 13.96
N ALA A 37 -8.61 14.38 15.12
CA ALA A 37 -7.58 14.14 16.12
C ALA A 37 -7.71 12.74 16.73
N ASN A 38 -8.94 12.26 16.95
CA ASN A 38 -9.20 10.91 17.46
C ASN A 38 -8.74 9.84 16.47
N LEU A 39 -9.02 10.03 15.17
CA LEU A 39 -8.52 9.14 14.13
C LEU A 39 -7.00 9.12 14.09
N THR A 40 -6.37 10.28 14.19
CA THR A 40 -4.91 10.42 14.21
C THR A 40 -4.31 9.69 15.41
N GLN A 41 -4.88 9.86 16.60
CA GLN A 41 -4.47 9.17 17.82
C GLN A 41 -4.64 7.66 17.70
N LEU A 42 -5.78 7.19 17.15
CA LEU A 42 -6.04 5.78 16.94
C LEU A 42 -5.00 5.14 16.01
N LEU A 43 -4.66 5.81 14.91
CA LEU A 43 -3.67 5.34 13.94
C LEU A 43 -2.25 5.36 14.52
N TYR A 44 -1.93 6.36 15.34
CA TYR A 44 -0.67 6.41 16.06
C TYR A 44 -0.53 5.22 17.03
N LEU A 45 -1.57 4.98 17.84
CA LEU A 45 -1.58 3.85 18.77
C LEU A 45 -1.47 2.51 18.02
N LEU A 46 -2.21 2.36 16.91
CA LEU A 46 -2.13 1.17 16.08
C LEU A 46 -0.72 0.97 15.51
N ARG A 47 -0.09 2.02 14.98
CA ARG A 47 1.28 1.96 14.48
C ARG A 47 2.25 1.53 15.57
N ARG A 48 2.12 2.08 16.78
CA ARG A 48 2.96 1.71 17.92
C ARG A 48 2.78 0.24 18.30
N ASP A 49 1.54 -0.22 18.39
CA ASP A 49 1.23 -1.61 18.74
C ASP A 49 1.82 -2.59 17.69
N LEU A 50 1.79 -2.22 16.40
CA LEU A 50 2.39 -3.01 15.32
C LEU A 50 3.93 -3.04 15.38
N GLN A 51 4.56 -1.90 15.70
CA GLN A 51 6.01 -1.84 15.88
C GLN A 51 6.49 -2.73 17.03
N GLN A 52 5.71 -2.82 18.11
CA GLN A 52 6.03 -3.68 19.26
C GLN A 52 6.10 -5.17 18.90
N ILE A 53 5.40 -5.60 17.84
CA ILE A 53 5.40 -6.97 17.33
C ILE A 53 6.28 -7.16 16.09
N GLY A 54 7.12 -6.17 15.76
CA GLY A 54 8.05 -6.24 14.61
C GLY A 54 7.42 -5.90 13.25
N LEU A 55 6.17 -5.46 13.21
CA LEU A 55 5.49 -5.00 11.99
C LEU A 55 5.72 -3.50 11.79
N PHE A 56 6.88 -3.15 11.24
CA PHE A 56 7.26 -1.78 10.93
C PHE A 56 6.59 -1.28 9.66
N GLU A 57 6.10 -0.04 9.68
CA GLU A 57 5.60 0.66 8.48
C GLU A 57 4.53 -0.09 7.67
N LEU A 58 3.70 -0.93 8.31
CA LEU A 58 2.59 -1.64 7.67
C LEU A 58 1.73 -0.74 6.77
N PHE A 59 1.56 0.52 7.17
CA PHE A 59 0.79 1.49 6.42
C PHE A 59 1.45 2.88 6.42
N VAL A 60 1.30 3.56 5.29
CA VAL A 60 1.81 4.90 5.01
C VAL A 60 0.66 5.90 5.03
N THR A 61 0.85 7.04 5.68
CA THR A 61 -0.13 8.12 5.70
C THR A 61 0.05 9.00 4.47
N LEU A 62 -1.02 9.20 3.71
CA LEU A 62 -1.10 10.13 2.59
C LEU A 62 -1.72 11.45 3.08
N PRO A 63 -0.97 12.57 3.08
CA PRO A 63 -1.44 13.85 3.59
C PRO A 63 -2.77 14.26 2.98
N ARG A 64 -3.72 14.69 3.83
CA ARG A 64 -5.05 15.17 3.44
C ARG A 64 -5.94 14.13 2.70
N GLN A 65 -5.50 12.88 2.61
CA GLN A 65 -6.24 11.83 1.89
C GLN A 65 -6.61 10.67 2.81
N GLY A 66 -5.62 10.06 3.46
CA GLY A 66 -5.86 8.86 4.25
C GLY A 66 -4.61 8.00 4.37
N ILE A 67 -4.79 6.69 4.18
CA ILE A 67 -3.76 5.69 4.43
C ILE A 67 -3.68 4.72 3.26
N LYS A 68 -2.50 4.17 3.04
CA LYS A 68 -2.28 3.05 2.13
C LYS A 68 -1.49 1.96 2.84
N ILE A 69 -1.84 0.69 2.60
CA ILE A 69 -0.99 -0.45 3.01
C ILE A 69 0.29 -0.45 2.19
N ASP A 70 1.41 -0.64 2.87
CA ASP A 70 2.71 -0.67 2.21
C ASP A 70 2.81 -1.92 1.31
N GLU A 71 3.29 -1.71 0.08
CA GLU A 71 3.35 -2.74 -0.96
C GLU A 71 4.29 -3.91 -0.60
N ARG A 72 5.15 -3.74 0.42
CA ARG A 72 6.00 -4.82 0.96
C ARG A 72 5.19 -5.90 1.68
N PHE A 73 3.98 -5.59 2.14
CA PHE A 73 3.13 -6.54 2.87
C PHE A 73 2.11 -7.18 1.92
N ILE A 74 2.25 -8.48 1.72
CA ILE A 74 1.26 -9.29 1.01
C ILE A 74 0.22 -9.74 2.04
N ILE A 75 -0.99 -9.20 1.92
CA ILE A 75 -2.11 -9.52 2.81
C ILE A 75 -3.12 -10.29 1.98
N ASP A 76 -2.98 -11.61 2.00
CA ASP A 76 -3.95 -12.52 1.40
C ASP A 76 -4.98 -12.90 2.46
N ALA A 77 -6.24 -12.57 2.18
CA ALA A 77 -7.32 -13.06 3.01
C ALA A 77 -7.55 -14.54 2.67
N ALA A 78 -7.51 -15.40 3.68
CA ALA A 78 -7.61 -16.85 3.53
C ALA A 78 -8.88 -17.33 2.81
N ASP A 79 -9.94 -16.50 2.77
CA ASP A 79 -11.27 -16.87 2.27
C ASP A 79 -11.78 -16.02 1.09
N ILE A 80 -10.95 -15.14 0.48
CA ILE A 80 -11.40 -14.31 -0.65
C ILE A 80 -11.19 -15.06 -1.98
N PRO A 81 -12.21 -15.19 -2.84
CA PRO A 81 -12.05 -15.81 -4.15
C PRO A 81 -10.97 -15.07 -4.98
N PRO A 82 -10.23 -15.76 -5.88
CA PRO A 82 -9.03 -15.23 -6.57
C PRO A 82 -9.23 -13.95 -7.41
N GLN A 83 -10.45 -13.44 -7.49
CA GLN A 83 -10.89 -12.38 -8.40
C GLN A 83 -10.64 -10.97 -7.85
N ALA A 84 -10.27 -10.82 -6.56
CA ALA A 84 -9.94 -9.53 -5.94
C ALA A 84 -8.43 -9.28 -5.76
N ILE A 85 -7.57 -10.20 -6.20
CA ILE A 85 -6.12 -10.00 -6.25
C ILE A 85 -5.80 -9.16 -7.50
N GLN A 86 -6.24 -7.90 -7.52
CA GLN A 86 -5.91 -6.98 -8.60
C GLN A 86 -4.42 -6.64 -8.54
N HIS A 87 -3.63 -7.37 -9.32
CA HIS A 87 -2.38 -6.98 -9.98
C HIS A 87 -1.76 -5.64 -9.53
N HIS A 88 -1.17 -5.59 -8.33
CA HIS A 88 -0.32 -4.47 -7.92
C HIS A 88 1.17 -4.80 -8.15
N THR A 89 1.49 -5.44 -9.28
CA THR A 89 2.87 -5.74 -9.71
C THR A 89 3.30 -4.89 -10.92
N HIS A 90 2.67 -3.74 -11.18
CA HIS A 90 2.91 -3.02 -12.43
C HIS A 90 3.86 -1.80 -12.34
N ARG A 91 4.19 -1.28 -11.14
CA ARG A 91 5.05 -0.08 -11.07
C ARG A 91 6.55 -0.39 -11.14
N CYS A 92 7.01 -1.49 -10.54
CA CYS A 92 8.43 -1.88 -10.61
C CYS A 92 8.79 -2.49 -11.99
N ASN A 93 7.84 -3.20 -12.63
CA ASN A 93 8.08 -3.82 -13.93
C ASN A 93 8.29 -2.79 -15.06
N LYS A 94 7.68 -1.60 -14.99
CA LYS A 94 7.81 -0.59 -16.05
C LYS A 94 9.21 0.02 -16.14
N ILE A 95 9.90 0.20 -15.01
CA ILE A 95 11.28 0.73 -14.99
C ILE A 95 12.26 -0.35 -15.47
N ILE A 96 12.09 -1.60 -15.02
CA ILE A 96 12.94 -2.73 -15.42
C ILE A 96 12.72 -3.10 -16.90
N SER A 97 11.48 -3.08 -17.39
CA SER A 97 11.13 -3.41 -18.78
C SER A 97 11.67 -2.41 -19.82
N ILE A 98 11.91 -1.14 -19.46
CA ILE A 98 12.44 -0.13 -20.39
C ILE A 98 13.97 -0.07 -20.32
N GLY A 99 14.56 -0.32 -19.15
CA GLY A 99 16.02 -0.29 -18.97
C GLY A 99 16.76 -1.43 -19.68
N ILE A 100 16.17 -2.63 -19.72
CA ILE A 100 16.78 -3.81 -20.37
C ILE A 100 16.97 -3.62 -21.90
N PRO A 101 15.95 -3.23 -22.68
CA PRO A 101 16.12 -3.08 -24.14
C PRO A 101 17.03 -1.90 -24.52
N THR A 102 17.04 -0.82 -23.73
CA THR A 102 17.93 0.32 -23.97
C THR A 102 19.39 -0.02 -23.69
N LEU A 103 19.67 -0.74 -22.60
CA LEU A 103 21.02 -1.25 -22.31
C LEU A 103 21.49 -2.24 -23.37
N PHE A 104 20.60 -3.15 -23.81
CA PHE A 104 20.91 -4.12 -24.86
C PHE A 104 21.27 -3.44 -26.19
N LEU A 105 20.53 -2.41 -26.60
CA LEU A 105 20.80 -1.65 -27.82
C LEU A 105 22.15 -0.91 -27.75
N LEU A 106 22.50 -0.32 -26.60
CA LEU A 106 23.81 0.30 -26.40
C LEU A 106 24.96 -0.72 -26.47
N ILE A 107 24.76 -1.91 -25.90
CA ILE A 107 25.75 -3.01 -25.98
C ILE A 107 25.94 -3.44 -27.44
N VAL A 108 24.85 -3.65 -28.20
CA VAL A 108 24.93 -4.03 -29.62
C VAL A 108 25.67 -2.97 -30.43
N LEU A 109 25.37 -1.68 -30.24
CA LEU A 109 26.08 -0.59 -30.93
C LEU A 109 27.58 -0.55 -30.58
N PHE A 110 27.94 -0.78 -29.32
CA PHE A 110 29.33 -0.84 -28.89
C PHE A 110 30.11 -2.00 -29.56
N PHE A 111 29.48 -3.16 -29.71
CA PHE A 111 30.09 -4.33 -30.36
C PHE A 111 30.09 -4.27 -31.90
N LEU A 112 29.19 -3.52 -32.53
CA LEU A 112 29.16 -3.32 -33.99
C LEU A 112 30.07 -2.19 -34.48
N ALA A 113 30.44 -1.25 -33.60
CA ALA A 113 31.32 -0.12 -33.91
C ALA A 113 32.68 -0.48 -34.55
N PRO A 114 33.36 -1.59 -34.20
CA PRO A 114 34.65 -1.94 -34.82
C PRO A 114 34.54 -2.62 -36.20
N PHE A 115 33.32 -2.89 -36.71
CA PHE A 115 33.09 -3.56 -37.99
C PHE A 115 32.51 -2.64 -39.09
N ILE A 116 32.45 -1.33 -38.82
CA ILE A 116 32.10 -0.25 -39.78
C ILE A 116 33.35 0.57 -40.05
#